data_AF-A0A7S4RNH3-F1
#
_entry.id   AF-A0A7S4RNH3-F1
#
_cell.length_a   1.000
_cell.length_b   1.000
_cell.length_c   1.000
_cell.angle_alpha   90.00
_cell.angle_beta   90.00
_cell.angle_gamma   90.00
#
_symmetry.space_group_name_H-M   'P 1'
#
loop_
_entity.id
_entity.type
_entity.pdbx_description
1 polymer ?
#
loop_
_entity_poly.entity_id
_entity_poly.type
_entity_poly.pdbx_seq_one_letter_code
_entity_poly.pdbx_strand_id
1 'polypeptide(L)'
;MGATGDKVKARYSFIYKFEDGEWKIAHHHSSMMPEAQLAASSGAPAPIPDAEVRSLFSLWNNALATLDPDEVAKRYSKAPCLLPTVSDVPRTDYDSIKAYFVDFLKKKPQGVILESYVTSGPGWCMDDGIYEFTMGATGDKVKARYSFVYAKEGDEWKIAHHHSSQMPEEVVAKASLPE
;
A
#
# COMPACT_ATOMS: atom_id res chain seq x y z
N MET A 1 -35.75 10.16 -10.78
CA MET A 1 -35.35 10.08 -9.37
C MET A 1 -34.08 10.91 -9.26
N GLY A 2 -34.15 12.19 -8.87
CA GLY A 2 -34.51 12.67 -7.55
C GLY A 2 -33.23 13.32 -7.00
N ALA A 3 -32.99 14.58 -7.40
CA ALA A 3 -31.91 15.39 -6.85
C ALA A 3 -32.29 15.74 -5.41
N THR A 4 -31.89 14.92 -4.45
CA THR A 4 -32.18 15.14 -3.03
C THR A 4 -31.36 16.28 -2.43
N GLY A 5 -30.41 16.86 -3.17
CA GLY A 5 -29.48 17.85 -2.61
C GLY A 5 -28.57 17.26 -1.54
N ASP A 6 -28.55 15.94 -1.41
CA ASP A 6 -27.77 15.23 -0.40
C ASP A 6 -26.28 15.41 -0.71
N LYS A 7 -25.57 16.03 0.23
CA LYS A 7 -24.12 16.17 0.18
C LYS A 7 -23.50 14.90 0.74
N VAL A 8 -22.85 14.12 -0.12
CA VAL A 8 -22.08 12.95 0.29
C VAL A 8 -20.60 13.30 0.39
N LYS A 9 -19.94 12.86 1.46
CA LYS A 9 -18.47 12.94 1.52
C LYS A 9 -17.91 11.92 0.53
N ALA A 10 -16.92 12.35 -0.25
CA ALA A 10 -16.22 11.52 -1.21
C ALA A 10 -14.71 11.78 -1.06
N ARG A 11 -13.92 10.78 -1.39
CA ARG A 11 -12.48 10.93 -1.62
C ARG A 11 -12.20 10.86 -3.11
N TYR A 12 -11.22 11.62 -3.55
CA TYR A 12 -10.86 11.68 -4.95
C TYR A 12 -9.36 11.84 -5.15
N SER A 13 -8.90 11.42 -6.32
CA SER A 13 -7.58 11.70 -6.85
C SER A 13 -7.71 12.13 -8.31
N PHE A 14 -6.98 13.19 -8.67
CA PHE A 14 -6.89 13.68 -10.03
C PHE A 14 -5.43 13.67 -10.48
N ILE A 15 -5.20 13.29 -11.73
CA ILE A 15 -3.97 13.59 -12.46
C ILE A 15 -4.36 14.54 -13.58
N TYR A 16 -3.70 15.69 -13.63
CA TYR A 16 -3.86 16.65 -14.70
C TYR A 16 -2.68 16.57 -15.66
N LYS A 17 -2.95 16.72 -16.95
CA LYS A 17 -1.95 16.81 -18.01
C LYS A 17 -2.21 18.09 -18.80
N PHE A 18 -1.18 18.89 -19.01
CA PHE A 18 -1.26 20.06 -19.86
C PHE A 18 -1.01 19.64 -21.31
N GLU A 19 -1.99 19.85 -22.19
CA GLU A 19 -1.88 19.56 -23.63
C GLU A 19 -2.69 20.58 -24.44
N ASP A 20 -2.15 20.95 -25.60
CA ASP A 20 -2.73 21.95 -26.51
C ASP A 20 -3.07 23.30 -25.87
N GLY A 21 -2.26 23.73 -24.90
CA GLY A 21 -2.44 25.00 -24.20
C GLY A 21 -3.50 24.97 -23.09
N GLU A 22 -4.05 23.79 -22.74
CA GLU A 22 -5.07 23.65 -21.70
C GLU A 22 -4.74 22.51 -20.73
N TRP A 23 -5.14 22.65 -19.47
CA TRP A 23 -5.07 21.57 -18.48
C TRP A 23 -6.24 20.60 -18.68
N LYS A 24 -5.94 19.32 -18.90
CA LYS A 24 -6.90 18.22 -19.04
C LYS A 24 -6.78 17.24 -17.87
N ILE A 25 -7.85 16.52 -17.55
CA ILE A 25 -7.80 15.44 -16.56
C ILE A 25 -7.33 14.17 -17.27
N ALA A 26 -6.15 13.68 -16.93
CA ALA A 26 -5.57 12.46 -17.48
C ALA A 26 -6.00 11.20 -16.70
N HIS A 27 -6.30 11.34 -15.41
CA HIS A 27 -6.84 10.26 -14.59
C HIS A 27 -7.71 10.84 -13.47
N HIS A 28 -8.83 10.17 -13.21
CA HIS A 28 -9.72 10.49 -12.11
C HIS A 28 -10.18 9.20 -11.46
N HIS A 29 -9.95 9.10 -10.15
CA HIS A 29 -10.55 8.10 -9.30
C HIS A 29 -11.33 8.82 -8.20
N SER A 30 -12.65 8.60 -8.14
CA SER A 30 -13.46 9.03 -7.01
C SER A 30 -14.30 7.88 -6.50
N SER A 31 -14.47 7.88 -5.18
CA SER A 31 -15.37 6.96 -4.50
C SER A 31 -16.16 7.74 -3.46
N MET A 32 -17.44 7.43 -3.36
CA MET A 32 -18.21 7.76 -2.16
C MET A 32 -17.50 7.15 -0.95
N MET A 33 -17.48 7.90 0.14
CA MET A 33 -17.01 7.41 1.43
C MET A 33 -18.00 6.32 1.89
N PRO A 34 -17.60 5.03 2.01
CA PRO A 34 -18.52 3.92 2.27
C PRO A 34 -19.25 4.03 3.62
N GLU A 35 -18.74 4.85 4.53
CA GLU A 35 -19.24 5.05 5.88
C GLU A 35 -20.71 5.48 5.92
N ALA A 36 -21.20 6.18 4.88
CA ALA A 36 -22.62 6.56 4.78
C ALA A 36 -23.55 5.40 4.35
N GLN A 37 -23.02 4.35 3.71
CA GLN A 37 -23.78 3.18 3.24
C GLN A 37 -23.60 1.92 4.12
N LEU A 38 -22.49 1.82 4.87
CA LEU A 38 -22.16 0.62 5.65
C LEU A 38 -22.79 0.57 7.06
N ALA A 39 -23.45 1.64 7.51
CA ALA A 39 -24.21 1.62 8.77
C ALA A 39 -25.46 0.71 8.73
N ALA A 40 -25.80 0.13 7.57
CA ALA A 40 -27.04 -0.62 7.35
C ALA A 40 -26.87 -2.15 7.17
N SER A 41 -25.66 -2.71 7.20
CA SER A 41 -25.46 -4.16 7.04
C SER A 41 -24.95 -4.82 8.32
N SER A 42 -25.88 -5.30 9.15
CA SER A 42 -25.60 -6.15 10.31
C SER A 42 -25.11 -7.53 9.84
N GLY A 43 -23.79 -7.73 9.82
CA GLY A 43 -23.16 -9.01 9.46
C GLY A 43 -21.70 -8.91 9.03
N ALA A 44 -21.21 -7.71 8.71
CA ALA A 44 -19.81 -7.52 8.41
C ALA A 44 -18.96 -7.48 9.70
N PRO A 45 -17.78 -8.12 9.76
CA PRO A 45 -16.92 -8.11 10.95
C PRO A 45 -16.62 -6.67 11.35
N ALA A 46 -16.55 -6.39 12.66
CA ALA A 46 -16.11 -5.07 13.10
C ALA A 46 -14.69 -4.77 12.55
N PRO A 47 -14.38 -3.49 12.26
CA PRO A 47 -13.01 -3.09 11.98
C PRO A 47 -12.08 -3.51 13.14
N ILE A 48 -10.84 -3.87 12.80
CA ILE A 48 -9.83 -4.21 13.81
C ILE A 48 -9.13 -2.95 14.35
N PRO A 49 -8.63 -2.97 15.60
CA PRO A 49 -7.91 -1.84 16.19
C PRO A 49 -6.62 -1.50 15.44
N ASP A 50 -6.21 -0.23 15.45
CA ASP A 50 -5.01 0.21 14.75
C ASP A 50 -3.74 -0.55 15.13
N ALA A 51 -3.60 -0.93 16.40
CA ALA A 51 -2.47 -1.73 16.86
C ALA A 51 -2.40 -3.10 16.18
N GLU A 52 -3.57 -3.72 15.91
CA GLU A 52 -3.66 -4.98 15.20
C GLU A 52 -3.32 -4.80 13.72
N VAL A 53 -3.77 -3.71 13.09
CA VAL A 53 -3.39 -3.38 11.70
C VAL A 53 -1.87 -3.24 11.56
N ARG A 54 -1.23 -2.47 12.45
CA ARG A 54 0.23 -2.29 12.45
C ARG A 54 0.99 -3.61 12.68
N SER A 55 0.40 -4.56 13.40
CA SER A 55 1.01 -5.88 13.61
C SER A 55 1.06 -6.73 12.34
N LEU A 56 0.21 -6.45 11.33
CA LEU A 56 0.23 -7.16 10.06
C LEU A 56 1.53 -6.90 9.27
N PHE A 57 2.13 -5.72 9.44
CA PHE A 57 3.46 -5.42 8.92
C PHE A 57 4.50 -6.38 9.50
N SER A 58 4.45 -6.68 10.79
CA SER A 58 5.39 -7.62 11.44
C SER A 58 5.30 -9.01 10.83
N LEU A 59 4.10 -9.49 10.46
CA LEU A 59 3.95 -10.77 9.77
C LEU A 59 4.68 -10.79 8.42
N TRP A 60 4.58 -9.70 7.66
CA TRP A 60 5.29 -9.56 6.39
C TRP A 60 6.80 -9.37 6.56
N ASN A 61 7.22 -8.55 7.52
CA ASN A 61 8.64 -8.29 7.81
C ASN A 61 9.36 -9.53 8.37
N ASN A 62 8.66 -10.36 9.15
CA ASN A 62 9.15 -11.67 9.60
C ASN A 62 9.30 -12.64 8.43
N ALA A 63 8.38 -12.61 7.46
CA ALA A 63 8.53 -13.39 6.24
C ALA A 63 9.79 -12.98 5.46
N LEU A 64 10.12 -11.68 5.38
CA LEU A 64 11.40 -11.23 4.82
C LEU A 64 12.61 -11.81 5.57
N ALA A 65 12.53 -11.91 6.89
CA ALA A 65 13.61 -12.43 7.73
C ALA A 65 13.91 -13.92 7.48
N THR A 66 12.95 -14.68 6.95
CA THR A 66 13.18 -16.09 6.55
C THR A 66 14.13 -16.23 5.36
N LEU A 67 14.28 -15.16 4.57
CA LEU A 67 14.96 -15.18 3.27
C LEU A 67 14.35 -16.17 2.26
N ASP A 68 13.12 -16.63 2.49
CA ASP A 68 12.36 -17.49 1.59
C ASP A 68 11.32 -16.66 0.81
N PRO A 69 11.45 -16.51 -0.52
CA PRO A 69 10.49 -15.76 -1.32
C PRO A 69 9.09 -16.39 -1.34
N ASP A 70 8.97 -17.69 -1.07
CA ASP A 70 7.69 -18.40 -0.98
C ASP A 70 6.89 -17.94 0.25
N GLU A 71 7.58 -17.84 1.40
CA GLU A 71 6.99 -17.34 2.66
C GLU A 71 6.53 -15.89 2.54
N VAL A 72 7.28 -15.06 1.81
CA VAL A 72 6.88 -13.67 1.53
C VAL A 72 5.66 -13.65 0.60
N ALA A 73 5.66 -14.43 -0.49
CA ALA A 73 4.56 -14.48 -1.45
C ALA A 73 3.24 -14.98 -0.82
N LYS A 74 3.31 -15.93 0.13
CA LYS A 74 2.14 -16.43 0.91
C LYS A 74 1.44 -15.35 1.75
N ARG A 75 2.09 -14.21 2.02
CA ARG A 75 1.47 -13.06 2.71
C ARG A 75 0.54 -12.25 1.82
N TYR A 76 0.64 -12.41 0.50
CA TYR A 76 -0.19 -11.71 -0.47
C TYR A 76 -1.47 -12.49 -0.79
N SER A 77 -2.52 -11.77 -1.18
CA SER A 77 -3.82 -12.33 -1.58
C SER A 77 -3.71 -13.12 -2.90
N LYS A 78 -4.79 -13.80 -3.30
CA LYS A 78 -4.86 -14.53 -4.58
C LYS A 78 -4.83 -13.61 -5.80
N ALA A 79 -5.24 -12.35 -5.65
CA ALA A 79 -5.23 -11.34 -6.71
C ALA A 79 -4.53 -10.06 -6.20
N PRO A 80 -3.22 -10.12 -5.92
CA PRO A 80 -2.49 -9.02 -5.32
C PRO A 80 -2.09 -7.96 -6.34
N CYS A 81 -1.71 -6.77 -5.88
CA CYS A 81 -0.96 -5.80 -6.68
C CYS A 81 0.20 -5.24 -5.84
N LEU A 82 1.42 -5.56 -6.24
CA LEU A 82 2.65 -5.00 -5.67
C LEU A 82 3.28 -4.04 -6.69
N LEU A 83 3.49 -2.80 -6.24
CA LEU A 83 4.26 -1.75 -6.91
C LEU A 83 5.57 -1.58 -6.11
N PRO A 84 6.64 -2.28 -6.50
CA PRO A 84 7.87 -2.33 -5.72
C PRO A 84 8.77 -1.10 -5.97
N THR A 85 9.66 -0.83 -5.03
CA THR A 85 10.58 0.32 -5.06
C THR A 85 11.61 0.27 -6.19
N VAL A 86 12.08 -0.93 -6.57
CA VAL A 86 13.25 -1.12 -7.45
C VAL A 86 12.90 -1.83 -8.77
N SER A 87 11.64 -1.77 -9.21
CA SER A 87 11.23 -2.32 -10.50
C SER A 87 10.03 -1.55 -11.05
N ASP A 88 10.11 -1.18 -12.34
CA ASP A 88 9.01 -0.50 -13.05
C ASP A 88 7.84 -1.42 -13.38
N VAL A 89 8.03 -2.74 -13.22
CA VAL A 89 7.03 -3.74 -13.55
C VAL A 89 6.17 -3.97 -12.29
N PRO A 90 4.83 -3.91 -12.35
CA PRO A 90 3.96 -4.38 -11.27
C PRO A 90 4.04 -5.90 -11.07
N ARG A 91 3.69 -6.40 -9.89
CA ARG A 91 3.52 -7.83 -9.62
C ARG A 91 2.08 -8.10 -9.23
N THR A 92 1.36 -8.84 -10.08
CA THR A 92 -0.11 -8.96 -10.00
C THR A 92 -0.59 -10.38 -9.69
N ASP A 93 0.34 -11.28 -9.41
CA ASP A 93 0.08 -12.68 -9.10
C ASP A 93 1.17 -13.24 -8.18
N TYR A 94 0.95 -14.46 -7.68
CA TYR A 94 1.85 -15.14 -6.76
C TYR A 94 3.27 -15.31 -7.34
N ASP A 95 3.37 -15.80 -8.57
CA ASP A 95 4.65 -16.16 -9.20
C ASP A 95 5.52 -14.91 -9.46
N SER A 96 4.92 -13.83 -9.92
CA SER A 96 5.60 -12.56 -10.16
C SER A 96 6.08 -11.93 -8.84
N ILE A 97 5.27 -11.99 -7.78
CA ILE A 97 5.68 -11.53 -6.44
C ILE A 97 6.85 -12.37 -5.92
N LYS A 98 6.75 -13.70 -5.99
CA LYS A 98 7.82 -14.61 -5.58
C LYS A 98 9.11 -14.31 -6.33
N ALA A 99 9.03 -14.14 -7.66
CA ALA A 99 10.18 -13.81 -8.50
C ALA A 99 10.84 -12.49 -8.11
N TYR A 100 10.06 -11.45 -7.76
CA TYR A 100 10.62 -10.19 -7.24
C TYR A 100 11.42 -10.40 -5.95
N PHE A 101 10.88 -11.20 -5.02
CA PHE A 101 11.53 -11.41 -3.72
C PHE A 101 12.78 -12.30 -3.80
N VAL A 102 12.97 -13.13 -4.83
CA VAL A 102 14.22 -13.90 -5.04
C VAL A 102 15.46 -13.00 -5.00
N ASP A 103 15.42 -11.86 -5.69
CA ASP A 103 16.56 -10.93 -5.73
C ASP A 103 16.53 -9.93 -4.57
N PHE A 104 15.34 -9.46 -4.18
CA PHE A 104 15.22 -8.51 -3.08
C PHE A 104 15.75 -9.08 -1.75
N LEU A 105 15.48 -10.36 -1.46
CA LEU A 105 15.90 -11.01 -0.22
C LEU A 105 17.41 -11.23 -0.12
N LYS A 106 18.15 -11.23 -1.24
CA LYS A 106 19.63 -11.27 -1.22
C LYS A 106 20.23 -10.07 -0.48
N LYS A 107 19.50 -8.95 -0.42
CA LYS A 107 19.89 -7.73 0.31
C LYS A 107 19.68 -7.85 1.83
N LYS A 108 19.03 -8.93 2.30
CA LYS A 108 18.63 -9.17 3.69
C LYS A 108 17.85 -7.98 4.29
N PRO A 109 16.78 -7.51 3.62
CA PRO A 109 16.06 -6.31 4.04
C PRO A 109 15.28 -6.56 5.33
N GLN A 110 15.37 -5.61 6.26
CA GLN A 110 14.53 -5.54 7.47
C GLN A 110 14.01 -4.12 7.67
N GLY A 111 12.69 -3.99 7.78
CA GLY A 111 12.01 -2.70 7.86
C GLY A 111 11.59 -2.33 9.28
N VAL A 112 11.55 -1.03 9.56
CA VAL A 112 10.92 -0.44 10.75
C VAL A 112 9.98 0.68 10.31
N ILE A 113 8.74 0.64 10.78
CA ILE A 113 7.77 1.73 10.57
C ILE A 113 8.20 2.95 11.39
N LEU A 114 8.34 4.10 10.74
CA LEU A 114 8.62 5.39 11.37
C LEU A 114 7.34 6.19 11.61
N GLU A 115 6.44 6.18 10.63
CA GLU A 115 5.15 6.87 10.67
C GLU A 115 4.07 5.95 10.10
N SER A 116 2.88 5.93 10.71
CA SER A 116 1.77 5.06 10.33
C SER A 116 0.42 5.77 10.47
N TYR A 117 -0.38 5.69 9.42
CA TYR A 117 -1.73 6.21 9.29
C TYR A 117 -2.66 5.05 8.97
N VAL A 118 -3.42 4.62 9.96
CA VAL A 118 -4.29 3.45 9.83
C VAL A 118 -5.70 3.87 9.44
N THR A 119 -6.29 3.12 8.52
CA THR A 119 -7.73 3.13 8.27
C THR A 119 -8.23 1.69 8.25
N SER A 120 -9.32 1.39 8.94
CA SER A 120 -9.90 0.05 8.95
C SER A 120 -11.41 0.08 8.72
N GLY A 121 -11.91 -0.97 8.08
CA GLY A 121 -13.33 -1.19 7.87
C GLY A 121 -13.68 -2.68 7.97
N PRO A 122 -14.95 -3.04 7.78
CA PRO A 122 -15.35 -4.44 7.83
C PRO A 122 -14.67 -5.28 6.73
N GLY A 123 -13.83 -6.23 7.14
CA GLY A 123 -13.16 -7.17 6.22
C GLY A 123 -11.95 -6.61 5.45
N TRP A 124 -11.54 -5.37 5.72
CA TRP A 124 -10.36 -4.74 5.10
C TRP A 124 -9.68 -3.77 6.08
N CYS A 125 -8.38 -3.55 5.90
CA CYS A 125 -7.67 -2.48 6.58
C CYS A 125 -6.52 -1.96 5.74
N MET A 126 -5.99 -0.81 6.11
CA MET A 126 -4.94 -0.10 5.41
C MET A 126 -3.99 0.54 6.41
N ASP A 127 -2.69 0.45 6.10
CA ASP A 127 -1.63 1.15 6.81
C ASP A 127 -0.78 1.86 5.77
N ASP A 128 -0.74 3.19 5.86
CA ASP A 128 0.09 4.06 5.04
C ASP A 128 1.14 4.73 5.90
N GLY A 129 2.29 5.06 5.32
CA GLY A 129 3.24 5.90 6.03
C GLY A 129 4.65 5.81 5.48
N ILE A 130 5.61 5.87 6.41
CA ILE A 130 7.04 5.88 6.11
C ILE A 130 7.69 4.76 6.91
N TYR A 131 8.49 3.94 6.23
CA TYR A 131 9.41 3.01 6.89
C TYR A 131 10.85 3.29 6.51
N GLU A 132 11.77 2.73 7.28
CA GLU A 132 13.18 2.64 6.95
C GLU A 132 13.58 1.17 6.84
N PHE A 133 14.18 0.79 5.73
CA PHE A 133 14.81 -0.51 5.56
C PHE A 133 16.30 -0.44 5.89
N THR A 134 16.78 -1.42 6.65
CA THR A 134 18.20 -1.74 6.74
C THR A 134 18.50 -2.94 5.84
N MET A 135 19.44 -2.80 4.92
CA MET A 135 19.92 -3.87 4.04
C MET A 135 21.01 -4.66 4.76
N GLY A 136 20.68 -5.81 5.35
CA GLY A 136 21.64 -6.60 6.13
C GLY A 136 22.86 -7.10 5.35
N ALA A 137 22.84 -7.05 4.01
CA ALA A 137 24.00 -7.37 3.18
C ALA A 137 25.07 -6.27 3.15
N THR A 138 24.69 -4.99 3.31
CA THR A 138 25.58 -3.83 3.16
C THR A 138 25.61 -2.91 4.39
N GLY A 139 24.54 -2.92 5.20
CA GLY A 139 24.29 -1.95 6.26
C GLY A 139 23.55 -0.69 5.79
N ASP A 140 23.27 -0.57 4.49
CA ASP A 140 22.60 0.62 3.94
C ASP A 140 21.20 0.79 4.51
N LYS A 141 20.84 2.05 4.73
CA LYS A 141 19.51 2.44 5.20
C LYS A 141 18.78 3.21 4.13
N VAL A 142 17.53 2.83 3.86
CA VAL A 142 16.70 3.46 2.83
C VAL A 142 15.34 3.79 3.41
N LYS A 143 14.96 5.07 3.35
CA LYS A 143 13.60 5.49 3.71
C LYS A 143 12.69 5.38 2.50
N ALA A 144 11.46 4.95 2.74
CA ALA A 144 10.47 4.83 1.70
C ALA A 144 9.07 5.08 2.26
N ARG A 145 8.22 5.61 1.38
CA ARG A 145 6.78 5.71 1.61
C ARG A 145 6.16 4.36 1.28
N TYR A 146 5.13 3.98 2.02
CA TYR A 146 4.41 2.73 1.80
C TYR A 146 2.90 2.91 1.92
N SER A 147 2.19 2.00 1.24
CA SER A 147 0.78 1.72 1.43
C SER A 147 0.58 0.21 1.42
N PHE A 148 0.09 -0.36 2.53
CA PHE A 148 -0.41 -1.73 2.58
C PHE A 148 -1.93 -1.70 2.70
N VAL A 149 -2.62 -2.38 1.79
CA VAL A 149 -4.06 -2.69 1.91
C VAL A 149 -4.19 -4.19 2.14
N TYR A 150 -4.89 -4.54 3.21
CA TYR A 150 -5.17 -5.91 3.59
C TYR A 150 -6.65 -6.23 3.41
N ALA A 151 -6.92 -7.45 2.98
CA ALA A 151 -8.26 -8.02 2.93
C ALA A 151 -8.24 -9.39 3.63
N LYS A 152 -9.38 -9.80 4.19
CA LYS A 152 -9.54 -11.17 4.69
C LYS A 152 -9.76 -12.15 3.53
N GLU A 153 -8.97 -13.22 3.51
CA GLU A 153 -9.23 -14.42 2.73
C GLU A 153 -9.45 -15.60 3.69
N GLY A 154 -10.73 -15.97 3.89
CA GLY A 154 -11.10 -16.84 5.00
C GLY A 154 -10.80 -16.14 6.34
N ASP A 155 -10.03 -16.80 7.20
CA ASP A 155 -9.64 -16.28 8.51
C ASP A 155 -8.28 -15.55 8.51
N GLU A 156 -7.59 -15.48 7.36
CA GLU A 156 -6.28 -14.87 7.25
C GLU A 156 -6.32 -13.46 6.64
N TRP A 157 -5.56 -12.53 7.23
CA TRP A 157 -5.26 -11.24 6.62
C TRP A 157 -4.17 -11.38 5.56
N LYS A 158 -4.50 -11.00 4.33
CA LYS A 158 -3.61 -11.03 3.15
C LYS A 158 -3.41 -9.64 2.58
N ILE A 159 -2.23 -9.39 2.03
CA ILE A 159 -1.90 -8.13 1.33
C ILE A 159 -2.58 -8.15 -0.05
N ALA A 160 -3.58 -7.31 -0.22
CA ALA A 160 -4.28 -7.11 -1.48
C ALA A 160 -3.55 -6.07 -2.36
N HIS A 161 -3.01 -5.02 -1.74
CA HIS A 161 -2.20 -4.02 -2.43
C HIS A 161 -1.00 -3.61 -1.57
N HIS A 162 0.17 -3.51 -2.19
CA HIS A 162 1.38 -2.99 -1.58
C HIS A 162 2.04 -2.03 -2.56
N HIS A 163 2.19 -0.78 -2.18
CA HIS A 163 3.01 0.18 -2.92
C HIS A 163 4.15 0.62 -2.03
N SER A 164 5.38 0.52 -2.51
CA SER A 164 6.55 1.14 -1.90
C SER A 164 7.29 2.03 -2.88
N SER A 165 7.64 3.23 -2.45
CA SER A 165 8.44 4.17 -3.23
C SER A 165 9.51 4.84 -2.36
N GLN A 166 10.71 5.03 -2.92
CA GLN A 166 11.76 5.83 -2.28
C GLN A 166 11.28 7.25 -1.98
N MET A 167 11.95 7.91 -1.05
CA MET A 167 11.72 9.33 -0.83
C MET A 167 12.06 10.12 -2.11
N PRO A 168 11.18 11.01 -2.57
CA PRO A 168 11.41 11.73 -3.82
C PRO A 168 12.63 12.65 -3.74
N GLU A 169 12.92 13.27 -2.58
CA GLU A 169 14.10 14.14 -2.43
C GLU A 169 15.43 13.37 -2.42
N GLU A 170 15.41 12.05 -2.20
CA GLU A 170 16.62 11.20 -2.30
C GLU A 170 16.97 10.89 -3.77
N VAL A 171 15.99 11.00 -4.67
CA VAL A 171 16.14 10.66 -6.10
C VAL A 171 16.15 11.90 -6.99
N VAL A 172 15.49 12.99 -6.56
CA VAL A 172 15.41 14.27 -7.27
C VAL A 172 16.32 15.28 -6.59
N ALA A 173 17.31 15.81 -7.30
CA ALA A 173 18.16 16.88 -6.78
C ALA A 173 17.30 18.10 -6.38
N LYS A 174 17.52 18.63 -5.16
CA LYS A 174 16.82 19.77 -4.53
C LYS A 174 16.62 21.03 -5.39
N ALA A 175 17.27 21.15 -6.54
CA ALA A 175 17.24 22.33 -7.40
C ALA A 175 15.95 22.52 -8.22
N SER A 176 14.92 21.69 -8.05
CA SER A 176 13.78 21.64 -8.98
C SER A 176 12.39 21.79 -8.37
N LEU A 177 12.27 22.18 -7.10
CA LEU A 177 10.97 22.48 -6.47
C LEU A 177 11.01 23.87 -5.83
N PRO A 178 10.26 24.88 -6.31
CA PRO A 178 10.01 26.11 -5.56
C PRO A 178 9.08 25.81 -4.36
N GLU A 179 9.34 26.48 -3.23
CA GLU A 179 8.54 26.42 -1.99
C GLU A 179 7.06 26.81 -2.18
#